data_AF-A0A2W1UB52-F1
#
_entry.id   AF-A0A2W1UB52-F1
#
_cell.length_a   1.000
_cell.length_b   1.000
_cell.length_c   1.000
_cell.angle_alpha   90.00
_cell.angle_beta   90.00
_cell.angle_gamma   90.00
#
_symmetry.space_group_name_H-M   'P 1'
#
loop_
_entity.id
_entity.type
_entity.pdbx_description
1 polymer ?
#
loop_
_entity_poly.entity_id
_entity_poly.type
_entity_poly.pdbx_seq_one_letter_code
_entity_poly.pdbx_strand_id
1 'polypeptide(L)'
;MKIVTICGAGIGSSGILKVNAEKALDALGLSASVVAADVASVRDVSDDANVILTSQEFVEAIGDTYAEVIVIANHFDQGEITAAVDRALGEH
;
A
#
# COMPACT_ATOMS: atom_id res chain seq x y z
N MET A 1 -9.03 7.53 -5.65
CA MET A 1 -8.37 6.20 -5.60
C MET A 1 -7.96 5.89 -4.18
N LYS A 2 -8.09 4.62 -3.76
CA LYS A 2 -7.78 4.15 -2.40
C LYS A 2 -6.60 3.17 -2.44
N ILE A 3 -5.57 3.48 -1.66
CA ILE A 3 -4.40 2.62 -1.42
C ILE A 3 -4.50 2.06 -0.01
N VAL A 4 -4.39 0.75 0.14
CA VAL A 4 -4.29 0.09 1.44
C VAL A 4 -2.85 -0.37 1.67
N THR A 5 -2.27 -0.06 2.83
CA THR A 5 -0.90 -0.45 3.16
C THR A 5 -0.88 -1.43 4.33
N ILE A 6 -0.08 -2.48 4.24
CA ILE A 6 0.08 -3.51 5.28
C ILE A 6 1.56 -3.69 5.58
N CYS A 7 1.98 -3.47 6.83
CA CYS A 7 3.39 -3.58 7.24
C CYS A 7 3.58 -4.53 8.44
N GLY A 8 2.68 -5.50 8.60
CA GLY A 8 2.74 -6.52 9.65
C GLY A 8 2.08 -6.16 10.97
N ALA A 9 2.17 -7.09 11.93
CA ALA A 9 1.32 -7.17 13.12
C ALA A 9 1.54 -5.99 14.11
N GLY A 10 1.01 -4.81 13.78
CA GLY A 10 0.96 -3.69 14.69
C GLY A 10 0.60 -2.37 14.01
N ILE A 11 -0.26 -1.59 14.69
CA ILE A 11 -0.69 -0.24 14.28
C ILE A 11 0.52 0.71 14.04
N GLY A 12 1.65 0.48 14.72
CA GLY A 12 2.87 1.28 14.57
C GLY A 12 3.66 1.02 13.28
N SER A 13 3.73 -0.22 12.82
CA SER A 13 4.50 -0.61 11.63
C SER A 13 3.78 -0.19 10.36
N SER A 14 2.45 -0.39 10.31
CA SER A 14 1.62 0.00 9.16
C SER A 14 1.60 1.51 8.92
N GLY A 15 1.95 2.32 9.92
CA GLY A 15 2.07 3.77 9.77
C GLY A 15 3.24 4.22 8.89
N ILE A 16 4.38 3.51 8.89
CA ILE A 16 5.57 3.92 8.12
C ILE A 16 5.29 3.80 6.63
N LEU A 17 4.77 2.66 6.19
CA LEU A 17 4.46 2.44 4.78
C LEU A 17 3.38 3.42 4.29
N LYS A 18 2.36 3.69 5.12
CA LYS A 18 1.35 4.72 4.85
C LYS A 18 1.98 6.09 4.62
N VAL A 19 2.79 6.58 5.57
CA VAL A 19 3.43 7.90 5.48
C VAL A 19 4.33 7.99 4.24
N ASN A 20 5.03 6.92 3.92
CA ASN A 20 5.92 6.88 2.76
C ASN A 20 5.14 6.82 1.44
N ALA A 21 4.03 6.11 1.38
CA ALA A 21 3.12 6.13 0.23
C ALA A 21 2.47 7.52 0.05
N GLU A 22 2.09 8.20 1.13
CA GLU A 22 1.59 9.58 1.09
C GLU A 22 2.65 10.56 0.54
N LYS A 23 3.92 10.40 0.93
CA LYS A 23 5.03 11.19 0.37
C LYS A 23 5.27 10.91 -1.11
N ALA A 24 5.20 9.65 -1.53
CA ALA A 24 5.31 9.26 -2.93
C ALA A 24 4.21 9.91 -3.78
N LEU A 25 2.96 9.90 -3.30
CA LEU A 25 1.84 10.57 -3.95
C LEU A 25 2.09 12.07 -4.13
N ASP A 26 2.54 12.75 -3.07
CA ASP A 26 2.88 14.17 -3.11
C ASP A 26 4.01 14.48 -4.13
N ALA A 27 5.06 13.67 -4.13
CA ALA A 27 6.19 13.82 -5.06
C ALA A 27 5.80 13.62 -6.53
N LEU A 28 4.81 12.75 -6.78
CA LEU A 28 4.26 12.49 -8.12
C LEU A 28 3.13 13.47 -8.51
N GLY A 29 2.67 14.32 -7.59
CA GLY A 29 1.51 15.19 -7.81
C GLY A 29 0.18 14.41 -7.94
N LEU A 30 0.11 13.19 -7.41
CA LEU A 30 -1.05 12.32 -7.48
C LEU A 30 -1.93 12.46 -6.23
N SER A 31 -3.24 12.28 -6.40
CA SER A 31 -4.22 12.37 -5.30
C SER A 31 -4.87 11.01 -5.04
N ALA A 32 -4.52 10.37 -3.91
CA ALA A 32 -5.14 9.13 -3.45
C ALA A 32 -5.29 9.11 -1.92
N SER A 33 -6.26 8.34 -1.42
CA SER A 33 -6.45 8.10 0.00
C SER A 33 -5.65 6.88 0.43
N VAL A 34 -4.73 7.04 1.37
CA VAL A 34 -3.91 5.95 1.89
C VAL A 34 -4.43 5.51 3.26
N VAL A 35 -4.75 4.23 3.40
CA VAL A 35 -5.27 3.63 4.63
C VAL A 35 -4.33 2.53 5.10
N ALA A 36 -3.89 2.60 6.35
CA ALA A 36 -3.13 1.53 6.97
C ALA A 36 -4.08 0.45 7.48
N ALA A 37 -3.82 -0.81 7.13
CA ALA A 37 -4.52 -1.97 7.66
C ALA A 37 -3.55 -2.93 8.32
N ASP A 38 -4.06 -3.72 9.26
CA ASP A 38 -3.39 -4.89 9.80
C ASP A 38 -3.90 -6.17 9.12
N VAL A 39 -3.19 -7.28 9.34
CA VAL A 39 -3.49 -8.59 8.74
C VAL A 39 -4.90 -9.10 9.08
N ALA A 40 -5.46 -8.75 10.25
CA ALA A 40 -6.78 -9.20 10.64
C ALA A 40 -7.89 -8.39 9.98
N SER A 41 -7.64 -7.10 9.69
CA SER A 41 -8.62 -6.17 9.10
C SER A 41 -8.44 -5.99 7.58
N VAL A 42 -7.34 -6.47 7.00
CA VAL A 42 -7.00 -6.22 5.59
C VAL A 42 -8.13 -6.59 4.65
N ARG A 43 -8.76 -7.75 4.83
CA ARG A 43 -9.77 -8.28 3.91
C ARG A 43 -11.00 -7.37 3.84
N ASP A 44 -11.42 -6.84 4.98
CA ASP A 44 -12.54 -5.89 5.05
C ASP A 44 -12.14 -4.50 4.53
N VAL A 45 -10.92 -4.04 4.84
CA VAL A 45 -10.44 -2.71 4.46
C VAL A 45 -10.11 -2.63 2.97
N SER A 46 -9.68 -3.74 2.35
CA SER A 46 -9.24 -3.82 0.96
C SER A 46 -10.37 -4.07 -0.05
N ASP A 47 -11.60 -4.29 0.38
CA ASP A 47 -12.75 -4.56 -0.50
C ASP A 47 -12.97 -3.45 -1.55
N ASP A 48 -12.82 -2.19 -1.14
CA ASP A 48 -12.90 -0.99 -1.99
C ASP A 48 -11.50 -0.43 -2.37
N ALA A 49 -10.42 -1.19 -2.15
CA ALA A 49 -9.09 -0.73 -2.52
C ALA A 49 -8.86 -0.82 -4.03
N ASN A 50 -8.17 0.17 -4.59
CA ASN A 50 -7.64 0.07 -5.95
C ASN A 50 -6.25 -0.57 -5.94
N VAL A 51 -5.46 -0.28 -4.91
CA VAL A 51 -4.06 -0.73 -4.78
C VAL A 51 -3.81 -1.19 -3.35
N ILE A 52 -3.07 -2.27 -3.19
CA ILE A 52 -2.58 -2.75 -1.89
C ILE A 52 -1.06 -2.79 -1.92
N LEU A 53 -0.41 -2.02 -1.06
CA LEU A 53 1.04 -2.06 -0.87
C LEU A 53 1.35 -2.93 0.36
N THR A 54 2.18 -3.96 0.19
CA THR A 54 2.43 -4.93 1.27
C THR A 54 3.81 -5.56 1.20
N SER A 55 4.25 -6.23 2.27
CA SER A 55 5.41 -7.14 2.24
C SER A 55 5.04 -8.50 1.65
N GLN A 56 6.03 -9.21 1.11
CA GLN A 56 5.86 -10.57 0.58
C GLN A 56 5.22 -11.54 1.60
N GLU A 57 5.52 -11.36 2.88
CA GLU A 57 5.00 -12.21 3.97
C GLU A 57 3.48 -12.08 4.21
N PHE A 58 2.83 -11.00 3.74
CA PHE A 58 1.40 -10.74 3.98
C PHE A 58 0.52 -10.88 2.73
N VAL A 59 1.11 -11.21 1.58
CA VAL A 59 0.37 -11.39 0.32
C VAL A 59 -0.71 -12.46 0.47
N GLU A 60 -0.38 -13.58 1.14
CA GLU A 60 -1.33 -14.66 1.37
C GLU A 60 -2.53 -14.25 2.25
N ALA A 61 -2.34 -13.27 3.15
CA ALA A 61 -3.40 -12.81 4.05
C ALA A 61 -4.43 -11.90 3.36
N ILE A 62 -4.06 -11.26 2.25
CA ILE A 62 -4.97 -10.45 1.45
C ILE A 62 -6.07 -11.34 0.85
N GLY A 63 -5.68 -12.51 0.34
CA GLY A 63 -6.57 -13.41 -0.40
C GLY A 63 -6.97 -12.84 -1.77
N ASP A 64 -8.07 -13.36 -2.32
CA ASP A 64 -8.66 -12.84 -3.56
C ASP A 64 -9.10 -11.39 -3.40
N THR A 65 -8.62 -10.54 -4.30
CA THR A 65 -8.97 -9.11 -4.37
C THR A 65 -8.93 -8.64 -5.82
N TYR A 66 -9.73 -7.62 -6.13
CA TYR A 66 -9.67 -6.92 -7.41
C TYR A 66 -8.63 -5.79 -7.42
N ALA A 67 -8.08 -5.45 -6.25
CA ALA A 67 -7.05 -4.44 -6.12
C ALA A 67 -5.73 -4.93 -6.71
N GLU A 68 -4.93 -3.99 -7.25
CA GLU A 68 -3.55 -4.33 -7.63
C GLU A 68 -2.70 -4.51 -6.37
N VAL A 69 -2.18 -5.73 -6.17
CA VAL A 69 -1.29 -6.04 -5.04
C VAL A 69 0.15 -5.81 -5.46
N ILE A 70 0.85 -4.93 -4.74
CA ILE A 70 2.25 -4.58 -5.00
C ILE A 70 3.08 -4.91 -3.77
N VAL A 71 4.11 -5.72 -3.99
CA VAL A 71 5.04 -6.12 -2.95
C VAL A 71 6.15 -5.08 -2.82
N ILE A 72 6.37 -4.59 -1.61
CA ILE A 72 7.43 -3.68 -1.21
C ILE A 72 8.45 -4.49 -0.39
N ALA A 73 9.68 -4.57 -0.88
CA ALA A 73 10.77 -5.25 -0.21
C ALA A 73 11.34 -4.42 0.94
N ASN A 74 11.43 -3.09 0.78
CA ASN A 74 11.98 -2.18 1.78
C ASN A 74 11.07 -0.97 2.04
N HIS A 75 10.40 -1.00 3.19
CA HIS A 75 9.51 0.07 3.67
C HIS A 75 10.18 1.44 3.86
N PHE A 76 11.52 1.50 3.90
CA PHE A 76 12.28 2.74 4.02
C PHE A 76 12.81 3.26 2.69
N ASP A 77 12.73 2.46 1.63
CA ASP A 77 13.18 2.86 0.30
C ASP A 77 12.09 3.72 -0.38
N GLN A 78 12.24 5.04 -0.31
CA GLN A 78 11.32 5.97 -0.95
C GLN A 78 11.27 5.78 -2.48
N GLY A 79 12.38 5.36 -3.10
CA GLY A 79 12.44 5.16 -4.54
C GLY A 79 11.58 3.98 -4.98
N GLU A 80 11.68 2.86 -4.28
CA GLU A 80 10.84 1.68 -4.48
C GLU A 80 9.35 2.03 -4.31
N ILE A 81 9.00 2.70 -3.22
CA ILE A 81 7.61 3.06 -2.93
C ILE A 81 7.06 4.04 -3.97
N THR A 82 7.86 5.02 -4.40
CA THR A 82 7.45 5.98 -5.43
C THR A 82 7.23 5.29 -6.77
N ALA A 83 8.15 4.41 -7.18
CA ALA A 83 8.00 3.65 -8.42
C ALA A 83 6.79 2.69 -8.37
N ALA A 84 6.50 2.10 -7.20
CA ALA A 84 5.31 1.28 -7.00
C ALA A 84 4.02 2.09 -7.14
N VAL A 85 3.95 3.27 -6.51
CA VAL A 85 2.79 4.17 -6.61
C VAL A 85 2.61 4.69 -8.03
N ASP A 86 3.69 5.08 -8.70
CA ASP A 86 3.68 5.51 -10.10
C ASP A 86 3.22 4.39 -11.03
N ARG A 87 3.70 3.15 -10.85
CA ARG A 87 3.22 2.01 -11.65
C ARG A 87 1.72 1.74 -11.47
N ALA A 88 1.20 1.98 -10.26
CA ALA A 88 -0.17 1.65 -9.91
C ALA A 88 -1.18 2.73 -10.31
N LEU A 89 -0.76 4.00 -10.30
CA LEU A 89 -1.62 5.17 -10.45
C LEU A 89 -1.16 6.16 -11.52
N GLY A 90 0.09 6.07 -11.96
CA GLY A 90 0.66 6.84 -13.06
C GLY A 90 0.05 6.34 -14.36
N GLU A 91 -0.68 7.24 -15.02
CA GLU A 91 -1.42 6.92 -16.23
C GLU A 91 -0.46 6.53 -17.37
N HIS A 92 -0.67 5.33 -17.92
CA HIS A 92 -0.18 4.95 -19.24
C HIS A 92 -1.37 4.84 -20.21
#